data_AF-G9DDA3-F1
#
_entry.id   AF-G9DDA3-F1
#
_cell.length_a   1.000
_cell.length_b   1.000
_cell.length_c   1.000
_cell.angle_alpha   90.00
_cell.angle_beta   90.00
_cell.angle_gamma   90.00
#
_symmetry.space_group_name_H-M   'P 1'
#
loop_
_entity.id
_entity.type
_entity.pdbx_description
1 polymer ?
#
loop_
_entity_poly.entity_id
_entity_poly.type
_entity_poly.pdbx_seq_one_letter_code
_entity_poly.pdbx_strand_id
1 'polypeptide(L)'
;MKKHILSLALGSLLVSTLSAEDDGFYTSVGYQIGEAAQMVKNTKGIQELSDRYETLNNLLTRYSTLNTLIQLSADPSAINAARENLGASAKNLIGDKTNSPAYQAVLLAINAAVGFWNVVGYVTQCGGNGNQESISSKTIFNNEPGYRTTSITCSLNRYSPGYYGPLGIDNLKKLNEAYQILQAALKQGLPALNQNNRTVDVTYSYTCSGEGNTNCDLKAIGLNNPKGGSTTTIQTIDGKRVTTMIRSTVVDSHASGNTSG
;
A
#
# COMPACT_ATOMS: atom_id res chain seq x y z
N MET A 1 -30.77 12.26 -32.94
CA MET A 1 -29.57 11.45 -33.24
C MET A 1 -28.82 11.21 -31.93
N LYS A 2 -28.96 10.02 -31.34
CA LYS A 2 -28.36 9.64 -30.05
C LYS A 2 -27.03 8.91 -30.31
N LYS A 3 -25.94 9.37 -29.68
CA LYS A 3 -24.62 8.70 -29.73
C LYS A 3 -24.45 7.88 -28.44
N HIS A 4 -24.33 6.57 -28.58
CA HIS A 4 -23.97 5.68 -27.48
C HIS A 4 -22.44 5.54 -27.44
N ILE A 5 -21.87 5.85 -26.29
CA ILE A 5 -20.43 5.76 -26.00
C ILE A 5 -20.16 4.32 -25.54
N LEU A 6 -19.30 3.62 -26.27
CA LEU A 6 -18.85 2.26 -25.96
C LEU A 6 -17.92 2.32 -24.75
N SER A 7 -18.34 1.68 -23.65
CA SER A 7 -17.55 1.52 -22.42
C SER A 7 -16.59 0.34 -22.57
N LEU A 8 -15.30 0.58 -22.38
CA LEU A 8 -14.26 -0.45 -22.26
C LEU A 8 -14.16 -0.85 -20.77
N ALA A 9 -14.79 -1.95 -20.39
CA ALA A 9 -14.66 -2.52 -19.06
C ALA A 9 -13.36 -3.36 -18.99
N LEU A 10 -12.37 -2.83 -18.26
CA LEU A 10 -11.19 -3.54 -17.80
C LEU A 10 -11.59 -4.28 -16.51
N GLY A 11 -11.89 -5.57 -16.57
CA GLY A 11 -12.30 -6.31 -15.37
C GLY A 11 -12.64 -7.77 -15.62
N SER A 12 -11.62 -8.62 -15.69
CA SER A 12 -11.78 -10.08 -15.51
C SER A 12 -10.41 -10.75 -15.36
N LEU A 13 -9.86 -10.68 -14.14
CA LEU A 13 -8.92 -11.67 -13.63
C LEU A 13 -9.60 -12.29 -12.41
N LEU A 14 -9.52 -13.62 -12.29
CA LEU A 14 -10.16 -14.51 -11.31
C LEU A 14 -11.50 -15.14 -11.77
N VAL A 15 -11.39 -16.26 -12.50
CA VAL A 15 -12.35 -17.37 -12.39
C VAL A 15 -11.56 -18.67 -12.33
N SER A 16 -11.89 -19.43 -11.29
CA SER A 16 -11.35 -20.72 -10.88
C SER A 16 -11.55 -21.81 -11.93
N THR A 17 -10.52 -22.62 -12.19
CA THR A 17 -10.68 -23.93 -12.82
C THR A 17 -10.70 -25.01 -11.75
N LEU A 18 -11.90 -25.30 -11.24
CA LEU A 18 -12.23 -26.55 -10.57
C LEU A 18 -13.51 -27.08 -11.22
N SER A 19 -13.42 -28.16 -12.00
CA SER A 19 -14.50 -29.05 -12.46
C SER A 19 -13.81 -30.28 -13.08
N ALA A 20 -13.86 -31.44 -12.39
CA ALA A 20 -14.76 -32.57 -12.71
C ALA A 20 -14.39 -33.16 -14.10
N GLU A 21 -13.62 -34.25 -14.21
CA GLU A 21 -14.10 -35.63 -13.99
C GLU A 21 -15.62 -35.73 -14.07
N ASP A 22 -16.16 -35.85 -15.28
CA ASP A 22 -17.05 -36.95 -15.68
C ASP A 22 -17.50 -36.66 -17.13
N ASP A 23 -17.18 -37.56 -18.05
CA ASP A 23 -17.96 -37.76 -19.27
C ASP A 23 -17.70 -39.17 -19.80
N GLY A 24 -18.41 -40.12 -19.19
CA GLY A 24 -19.33 -40.97 -19.96
C GLY A 24 -18.71 -41.97 -20.93
N PHE A 25 -18.38 -43.15 -20.42
CA PHE A 25 -18.34 -44.38 -21.20
C PHE A 25 -19.76 -44.86 -21.53
N TYR A 26 -20.07 -45.12 -22.81
CA TYR A 26 -20.99 -46.20 -23.23
C TYR A 26 -20.53 -46.85 -24.56
N THR A 27 -19.89 -48.04 -24.43
CA THR A 27 -20.12 -49.34 -25.12
C THR A 27 -20.76 -49.35 -26.52
N SER A 28 -20.30 -50.12 -27.53
CA SER A 28 -20.26 -51.60 -27.52
C SER A 28 -19.30 -52.21 -28.56
N VAL A 29 -18.71 -53.33 -28.14
CA VAL A 29 -18.11 -54.42 -28.93
C VAL A 29 -18.85 -54.78 -30.23
N GLY A 30 -18.08 -55.05 -31.30
CA GLY A 30 -18.59 -55.71 -32.52
C GLY A 30 -17.71 -55.51 -33.76
N TYR A 31 -16.76 -56.43 -33.98
CA TYR A 31 -16.39 -56.97 -35.30
C TYR A 31 -16.21 -55.99 -36.51
N GLN A 32 -14.99 -55.48 -36.72
CA GLN A 32 -14.22 -55.59 -37.99
C GLN A 32 -12.85 -54.92 -37.80
N ILE A 33 -11.84 -55.74 -37.56
CA ILE A 33 -10.44 -55.31 -37.44
C ILE A 33 -9.89 -55.15 -38.87
N GLY A 34 -9.65 -53.90 -39.26
CA GLY A 34 -8.98 -53.54 -40.51
C GLY A 34 -8.92 -52.02 -40.70
N GLU A 35 -10.06 -51.32 -40.62
CA GLU A 35 -10.15 -49.88 -40.95
C GLU A 35 -10.07 -48.94 -39.72
N ALA A 36 -10.67 -49.30 -38.58
CA ALA A 36 -10.72 -48.43 -37.41
C ALA A 36 -9.37 -48.31 -36.65
N ALA A 37 -8.56 -49.37 -36.61
CA ALA A 37 -7.21 -49.30 -36.05
C ALA A 37 -6.26 -48.43 -36.89
N GLN A 38 -6.56 -48.29 -38.19
CA GLN A 38 -5.84 -47.38 -39.09
C GLN A 38 -6.28 -45.94 -38.89
N MET A 39 -7.56 -45.67 -38.58
CA MET A 39 -8.00 -44.35 -38.13
C MET A 39 -7.33 -43.92 -36.81
N VAL A 40 -7.13 -44.81 -35.82
CA VAL A 40 -6.48 -44.48 -34.54
C VAL A 40 -4.95 -44.31 -34.66
N LYS A 41 -4.30 -44.99 -35.61
CA LYS A 41 -2.89 -44.70 -35.98
C LYS A 41 -2.75 -43.43 -36.83
N ASN A 42 -3.70 -43.18 -37.73
CA ASN A 42 -3.74 -41.97 -38.54
C ASN A 42 -4.09 -40.73 -37.72
N THR A 43 -4.89 -40.81 -36.65
CA THR A 43 -5.14 -39.65 -35.78
C THR A 43 -3.90 -39.21 -35.00
N LYS A 44 -3.01 -40.12 -34.59
CA LYS A 44 -1.71 -39.72 -34.00
C LYS A 44 -0.81 -39.02 -35.03
N GLY A 45 -0.75 -39.52 -36.27
CA GLY A 45 -0.01 -38.87 -37.35
C GLY A 45 -0.63 -37.54 -37.81
N ILE A 46 -1.96 -37.43 -37.82
CA ILE A 46 -2.71 -36.21 -38.12
C ILE A 46 -2.57 -35.19 -36.98
N GLN A 47 -2.58 -35.63 -35.72
CA GLN A 47 -2.29 -34.77 -34.57
C GLN A 47 -0.86 -34.26 -34.63
N GLU A 48 0.13 -35.12 -34.87
CA GLU A 48 1.53 -34.71 -35.04
C GLU A 48 1.70 -33.74 -36.22
N LEU A 49 1.00 -33.98 -37.32
CA LEU A 49 0.98 -33.08 -38.47
C LEU A 49 0.32 -31.73 -38.12
N SER A 50 -0.79 -31.75 -37.40
CA SER A 50 -1.48 -30.55 -36.90
C SER A 50 -0.57 -29.74 -35.97
N ASP A 51 0.07 -30.38 -35.01
CA ASP A 51 1.00 -29.74 -34.08
C ASP A 51 2.22 -29.16 -34.81
N ARG A 52 2.71 -29.84 -35.87
CA ARG A 52 3.78 -29.34 -36.75
C ARG A 52 3.31 -28.13 -37.58
N TYR A 53 2.09 -28.13 -38.08
CA TYR A 53 1.51 -26.98 -38.78
C TYR A 53 1.31 -25.79 -37.84
N GLU A 54 0.84 -25.99 -36.61
CA GLU A 54 0.71 -24.93 -35.61
C GLU A 54 2.09 -24.36 -35.25
N THR A 55 3.08 -25.22 -35.04
CA THR A 55 4.46 -24.80 -34.76
C THR A 55 5.05 -24.00 -35.92
N LEU A 56 4.86 -24.46 -37.16
CA LEU A 56 5.31 -23.76 -38.35
C LEU A 56 4.61 -22.40 -38.50
N ASN A 57 3.29 -22.34 -38.27
CA ASN A 57 2.52 -21.10 -38.34
C ASN A 57 3.00 -20.07 -37.29
N ASN A 58 3.26 -20.52 -36.07
CA ASN A 58 3.82 -19.70 -35.00
C ASN A 58 5.23 -19.19 -35.36
N LEU A 59 6.07 -20.04 -35.97
CA LEU A 59 7.42 -19.65 -36.41
C LEU A 59 7.37 -18.62 -37.54
N LEU A 60 6.52 -18.84 -38.54
CA LEU A 60 6.33 -17.91 -39.66
C LEU A 60 5.80 -16.56 -39.17
N THR A 61 4.87 -16.56 -38.21
CA THR A 61 4.37 -15.34 -37.56
C THR A 61 5.50 -14.60 -36.83
N ARG A 62 6.33 -15.30 -36.04
CA ARG A 62 7.49 -14.70 -35.36
C ARG A 62 8.50 -14.13 -36.35
N TYR A 63 8.78 -14.84 -37.44
CA TYR A 63 9.69 -14.37 -38.48
C TYR A 63 9.15 -13.11 -39.18
N SER A 64 7.85 -13.07 -39.49
CA SER A 64 7.19 -11.89 -40.06
C SER A 64 7.29 -10.67 -39.13
N THR A 65 7.04 -10.85 -37.83
CA THR A 65 7.20 -9.79 -36.82
C THR A 65 8.66 -9.32 -36.74
N LEU A 66 9.63 -10.24 -36.75
CA LEU A 66 11.05 -9.89 -36.70
C LEU A 66 11.50 -9.15 -37.95
N ASN A 67 11.05 -9.56 -39.13
CA ASN A 67 11.35 -8.87 -40.37
C ASN A 67 10.80 -7.43 -40.36
N THR A 68 9.59 -7.25 -39.84
CA THR A 68 9.01 -5.91 -39.62
C THR A 68 9.85 -5.10 -38.63
N LEU A 69 10.29 -5.71 -37.53
CA LEU A 69 11.16 -5.05 -36.55
C LEU A 69 12.48 -4.58 -37.17
N ILE A 70 13.11 -5.38 -38.02
CA ILE A 70 14.35 -5.02 -38.73
C ILE A 70 14.10 -3.81 -39.64
N GLN A 71 12.99 -3.81 -40.41
CA GLN A 71 12.62 -2.69 -41.27
C GLN A 71 12.40 -1.40 -40.46
N LEU A 72 11.61 -1.47 -39.38
CA LEU A 72 11.36 -0.32 -38.50
C LEU A 72 12.62 0.18 -37.79
N SER A 73 13.54 -0.73 -37.44
CA SER A 73 14.81 -0.39 -36.78
C SER A 73 15.84 0.23 -37.74
N ALA A 74 15.65 0.08 -39.05
CA ALA A 74 16.48 0.73 -40.06
C ALA A 74 15.89 2.07 -40.55
N ASP A 75 14.66 2.40 -40.16
CA ASP A 75 13.98 3.64 -40.53
C ASP A 75 14.06 4.69 -39.39
N PRO A 76 14.83 5.78 -39.57
CA PRO A 76 14.94 6.84 -38.57
C PRO A 76 13.61 7.50 -38.20
N SER A 77 12.65 7.58 -39.12
CA SER A 77 11.34 8.20 -38.85
C SER A 77 10.51 7.34 -37.90
N ALA A 78 10.50 6.01 -38.10
CA ALA A 78 9.87 5.05 -37.21
C ALA A 78 10.52 5.05 -35.82
N ILE A 79 11.86 5.13 -35.77
CA ILE A 79 12.59 5.25 -34.51
C ILE A 79 12.20 6.53 -33.76
N ASN A 80 12.14 7.68 -34.44
CA ASN A 80 11.79 8.95 -33.80
C ASN A 80 10.34 8.95 -33.31
N ALA A 81 9.40 8.41 -34.08
CA ALA A 81 8.01 8.24 -33.64
C ALA A 81 7.91 7.34 -32.40
N ALA A 82 8.67 6.24 -32.35
CA ALA A 82 8.72 5.37 -31.17
C ALA A 82 9.30 6.12 -29.95
N ARG A 83 10.34 6.94 -30.14
CA ARG A 83 10.92 7.78 -29.07
C ARG A 83 9.93 8.83 -28.55
N GLU A 84 9.18 9.47 -29.43
CA GLU A 84 8.14 10.43 -29.05
C GLU A 84 7.03 9.76 -28.25
N ASN A 85 6.55 8.59 -28.70
CA ASN A 85 5.55 7.80 -27.98
C ASN A 85 6.04 7.35 -26.60
N LEU A 86 7.31 6.97 -26.47
CA LEU A 86 7.94 6.66 -25.18
C LEU A 86 8.01 7.90 -24.28
N GLY A 87 8.39 9.06 -24.84
CA GLY A 87 8.41 10.33 -24.10
C GLY A 87 7.04 10.73 -23.57
N ALA A 88 5.99 10.60 -24.41
CA ALA A 88 4.61 10.86 -24.01
C ALA A 88 4.13 9.88 -22.92
N SER A 89 4.43 8.58 -23.08
CA SER A 89 4.08 7.55 -22.09
C SER A 89 4.78 7.79 -20.76
N ALA A 90 6.06 8.15 -20.78
CA ALA A 90 6.81 8.51 -19.58
C ALA A 90 6.19 9.73 -18.88
N LYS A 91 5.88 10.80 -19.63
CA LYS A 91 5.22 11.99 -19.10
C LYS A 91 3.89 11.67 -18.42
N ASN A 92 3.08 10.82 -19.04
CA ASN A 92 1.80 10.40 -18.44
C ASN A 92 2.04 9.59 -17.16
N LEU A 93 3.00 8.65 -17.16
CA LEU A 93 3.30 7.82 -15.99
C LEU A 93 3.81 8.64 -14.79
N ILE A 94 4.70 9.61 -14.99
CA ILE A 94 5.32 10.34 -13.88
C ILE A 94 4.69 11.71 -13.59
N GLY A 95 4.02 12.31 -14.58
CA GLY A 95 3.47 13.66 -14.51
C GLY A 95 1.97 13.71 -14.22
N ASP A 96 1.22 12.67 -14.62
CA ASP A 96 -0.22 12.62 -14.35
C ASP A 96 -0.51 11.90 -13.03
N LYS A 97 -1.73 12.13 -12.51
CA LYS A 97 -2.25 11.48 -11.30
C LYS A 97 -3.36 10.49 -11.65
N THR A 98 -4.46 11.00 -12.20
CA THR A 98 -5.67 10.20 -12.49
C THR A 98 -5.41 9.11 -13.53
N ASN A 99 -4.69 9.45 -14.60
CA ASN A 99 -4.45 8.54 -15.73
C ASN A 99 -3.14 7.76 -15.59
N SER A 100 -2.36 7.98 -14.53
CA SER A 100 -1.11 7.27 -14.29
C SER A 100 -1.36 6.01 -13.46
N PRO A 101 -1.17 4.80 -14.02
CA PRO A 101 -1.22 3.58 -13.23
C PRO A 101 -0.16 3.56 -12.12
N ALA A 102 1.00 4.19 -12.33
CA ALA A 102 2.05 4.27 -11.33
C ALA A 102 1.62 5.12 -10.12
N TYR A 103 0.97 6.27 -10.35
CA TYR A 103 0.41 7.09 -9.28
C TYR A 103 -0.68 6.35 -8.51
N GLN A 104 -1.60 5.70 -9.23
CA GLN A 104 -2.69 4.95 -8.60
C GLN A 104 -2.18 3.79 -7.74
N ALA A 105 -1.13 3.08 -8.18
CA ALA A 105 -0.52 2.01 -7.41
C ALA A 105 0.12 2.52 -6.10
N VAL A 106 0.85 3.65 -6.14
CA VAL A 106 1.45 4.27 -4.95
C VAL A 106 0.35 4.74 -3.98
N LEU A 107 -0.67 5.43 -4.51
CA LEU A 107 -1.80 5.90 -3.72
C LEU A 107 -2.54 4.72 -3.05
N LEU A 108 -2.75 3.62 -3.76
CA LEU A 108 -3.38 2.42 -3.22
C LEU A 108 -2.56 1.81 -2.09
N ALA A 109 -1.24 1.65 -2.26
CA ALA A 109 -0.37 1.10 -1.24
C ALA A 109 -0.39 1.93 0.05
N ILE A 110 -0.32 3.26 -0.07
CA ILE A 110 -0.38 4.18 1.07
C ILE A 110 -1.76 4.09 1.75
N ASN A 111 -2.85 4.14 0.98
CA ASN A 111 -4.21 4.02 1.51
C ASN A 111 -4.45 2.67 2.19
N ALA A 112 -3.87 1.58 1.68
CA ALA A 112 -3.98 0.27 2.29
C ALA A 112 -3.29 0.22 3.67
N ALA A 113 -2.09 0.80 3.80
CA ALA A 113 -1.38 0.87 5.07
C ALA A 113 -2.12 1.74 6.11
N VAL A 114 -2.59 2.91 5.71
CA VAL A 114 -3.41 3.80 6.55
C VAL A 114 -4.74 3.13 6.92
N GLY A 115 -5.39 2.51 5.95
CA GLY A 115 -6.65 1.77 6.13
C GLY A 115 -6.49 0.60 7.09
N PHE A 116 -5.39 -0.14 7.02
CA PHE A 116 -5.07 -1.21 7.96
C PHE A 116 -5.04 -0.68 9.40
N TRP A 117 -4.28 0.40 9.67
CA TRP A 117 -4.23 0.98 11.02
C TRP A 117 -5.60 1.54 11.47
N ASN A 118 -6.38 2.14 10.56
CA ASN A 118 -7.74 2.59 10.88
C ASN A 118 -8.66 1.45 11.34
N VAL A 119 -8.46 0.25 10.82
CA VAL A 119 -9.26 -0.93 11.19
C VAL A 119 -8.78 -1.55 12.50
N VAL A 120 -7.47 -1.69 12.70
CA VAL A 120 -6.92 -2.45 13.85
C VAL A 120 -6.48 -1.58 15.03
N GLY A 121 -6.35 -0.27 14.85
CA GLY A 121 -5.82 0.65 15.86
C GLY A 121 -6.64 0.63 17.14
N TYR A 122 -7.97 0.63 17.04
CA TYR A 122 -8.86 0.67 18.21
C TYR A 122 -8.82 -0.59 19.09
N VAL A 123 -8.41 -1.74 18.55
CA VAL A 123 -8.27 -3.00 19.30
C VAL A 123 -6.84 -3.28 19.75
N THR A 124 -5.87 -2.51 19.25
CA THR A 124 -4.47 -2.68 19.58
C THR A 124 -4.21 -2.18 20.99
N GLN A 125 -3.89 -3.08 21.92
CA GLN A 125 -3.54 -2.70 23.27
C GLN A 125 -2.18 -2.00 23.30
N CYS A 126 -2.07 -0.92 24.08
CA CYS A 126 -0.85 -0.14 24.25
C CYS A 126 -0.72 0.38 25.69
N GLY A 127 0.50 0.60 26.15
CA GLY A 127 0.77 1.01 27.53
C GLY A 127 2.26 1.01 27.87
N GLY A 128 2.56 1.27 29.15
CA GLY A 128 3.94 1.34 29.65
C GLY A 128 4.52 2.75 29.74
N ASN A 129 5.79 2.79 30.15
CA ASN A 129 6.67 3.96 30.14
C ASN A 129 7.77 3.72 29.10
N GLY A 130 7.61 4.27 27.90
CA GLY A 130 8.39 3.87 26.73
C GLY A 130 8.17 2.39 26.40
N ASN A 131 9.21 1.57 26.50
CA ASN A 131 9.15 0.12 26.33
C ASN A 131 9.17 -0.67 27.66
N GLN A 132 8.97 0.01 28.80
CA GLN A 132 8.95 -0.61 30.12
C GLN A 132 7.52 -0.71 30.68
N GLU A 133 7.30 -1.64 31.60
CA GLU A 133 6.05 -1.76 32.35
C GLU A 133 5.75 -0.48 33.15
N SER A 134 4.46 -0.15 33.29
CA SER A 134 3.98 0.97 34.11
C SER A 134 2.96 0.51 35.16
N ILE A 135 2.89 1.22 36.29
CA ILE A 135 1.93 0.94 37.36
C ILE A 135 0.58 1.61 37.07
N SER A 136 0.60 2.88 36.66
CA SER A 136 -0.61 3.72 36.52
C SER A 136 -0.49 4.77 35.40
N SER A 137 0.26 4.48 34.34
CA SER A 137 0.44 5.41 33.22
C SER A 137 -0.76 5.38 32.28
N LYS A 138 -1.22 6.58 31.89
CA LYS A 138 -2.21 6.80 30.83
C LYS A 138 -1.68 7.81 29.83
N THR A 139 -1.46 7.36 28.60
CA THR A 139 -0.95 8.18 27.48
C THR A 139 -1.98 8.17 26.36
N ILE A 140 -2.40 9.35 25.89
CA ILE A 140 -3.47 9.50 24.89
C ILE A 140 -2.89 10.16 23.65
N PHE A 141 -3.05 9.54 22.49
CA PHE A 141 -2.65 10.09 21.19
C PHE A 141 -3.87 10.65 20.48
N ASN A 142 -3.82 11.92 20.08
CA ASN A 142 -4.94 12.60 19.41
C ASN A 142 -4.89 12.42 17.89
N ASN A 143 -6.05 12.53 17.25
CA ASN A 143 -6.24 12.29 15.82
C ASN A 143 -5.85 10.86 15.42
N GLU A 144 -6.25 9.89 16.24
CA GLU A 144 -6.01 8.45 16.06
C GLU A 144 -7.37 7.70 16.08
N PRO A 145 -7.49 6.54 15.39
CA PRO A 145 -8.75 5.82 15.23
C PRO A 145 -9.08 5.00 16.51
N GLY A 146 -9.54 5.69 17.55
CA GLY A 146 -9.95 5.09 18.81
C GLY A 146 -11.36 4.50 18.78
N TYR A 147 -11.68 3.66 19.77
CA TYR A 147 -13.03 3.11 19.91
C TYR A 147 -14.02 4.24 20.22
N ARG A 148 -14.90 4.57 19.26
CA ARG A 148 -15.89 5.66 19.35
C ARG A 148 -15.29 7.03 19.73
N THR A 149 -14.02 7.24 19.43
CA THR A 149 -13.27 8.45 19.80
C THR A 149 -12.25 8.79 18.69
N THR A 150 -11.77 10.03 18.67
CA THR A 150 -10.72 10.48 17.74
C THR A 150 -9.33 10.43 18.38
N SER A 151 -9.15 9.58 19.39
CA SER A 151 -7.90 9.42 20.12
C SER A 151 -7.72 7.97 20.56
N ILE A 152 -6.49 7.45 20.50
CA ILE A 152 -6.15 6.15 21.08
C ILE A 152 -5.62 6.37 22.51
N THR A 153 -6.19 5.65 23.47
CA THR A 153 -5.79 5.68 24.87
C THR A 153 -4.95 4.45 25.20
N CYS A 154 -3.70 4.67 25.60
CA CYS A 154 -2.80 3.64 26.09
C CYS A 154 -2.75 3.65 27.60
N SER A 155 -3.38 2.65 28.20
CA SER A 155 -3.52 2.54 29.66
C SER A 155 -3.41 1.09 30.14
N LEU A 156 -2.81 0.19 29.35
CA LEU A 156 -2.52 -1.16 29.81
C LEU A 156 -1.30 -1.12 30.74
N ASN A 157 -1.57 -1.27 32.04
CA ASN A 157 -0.58 -1.23 33.11
C ASN A 157 -0.29 -2.64 33.62
N ARG A 158 0.87 -2.82 34.25
CA ARG A 158 1.33 -4.09 34.85
C ARG A 158 1.64 -5.22 33.85
N TYR A 159 1.84 -4.86 32.59
CA TYR A 159 2.28 -5.76 31.54
C TYR A 159 3.48 -5.13 30.81
N SER A 160 4.53 -5.91 30.64
CA SER A 160 5.71 -5.50 29.86
C SER A 160 5.35 -5.34 28.37
N PRO A 161 5.63 -4.18 27.75
CA PRO A 161 5.48 -4.01 26.31
C PRO A 161 6.33 -5.00 25.51
N GLY A 162 5.78 -5.54 24.44
CA GLY A 162 6.51 -6.52 23.62
C GLY A 162 5.62 -7.40 22.74
N TYR A 163 6.24 -8.44 22.18
CA TYR A 163 5.52 -9.42 21.35
C TYR A 163 4.41 -10.11 22.15
N TYR A 164 3.21 -10.16 21.58
CA TYR A 164 2.00 -10.66 22.26
C TYR A 164 1.61 -9.88 23.53
N GLY A 165 2.24 -8.73 23.79
CA GLY A 165 1.92 -7.82 24.88
C GLY A 165 1.39 -6.47 24.37
N PRO A 166 1.29 -5.44 25.24
CA PRO A 166 0.93 -4.11 24.79
C PRO A 166 2.01 -3.54 23.86
N LEU A 167 1.58 -2.76 22.88
CA LEU A 167 2.46 -1.91 22.10
C LEU A 167 3.06 -0.83 23.03
N GLY A 168 4.39 -0.80 23.11
CA GLY A 168 5.12 0.19 23.88
C GLY A 168 4.93 1.60 23.32
N ILE A 169 4.97 2.60 24.21
CA ILE A 169 4.71 4.00 23.85
C ILE A 169 5.76 4.54 22.88
N ASP A 170 7.02 4.07 22.95
CA ASP A 170 8.07 4.49 22.01
C ASP A 170 7.77 4.03 20.57
N ASN A 171 7.23 2.82 20.42
CA ASN A 171 6.82 2.31 19.11
C ASN A 171 5.54 2.99 18.62
N LEU A 172 4.60 3.28 19.52
CA LEU A 172 3.40 4.01 19.16
C LEU A 172 3.69 5.47 18.76
N LYS A 173 4.68 6.14 19.38
CA LYS A 173 5.13 7.47 18.94
C LYS A 173 5.62 7.46 17.48
N LYS A 174 6.41 6.45 17.11
CA LYS A 174 6.88 6.27 15.72
C LYS A 174 5.72 6.00 14.76
N LEU A 175 4.80 5.13 15.17
CA LEU A 175 3.62 4.79 14.39
C LEU A 175 2.75 6.04 14.18
N ASN A 176 2.41 6.75 15.25
CA ASN A 176 1.60 7.97 15.20
C ASN A 176 2.29 9.03 14.34
N GLU A 177 3.59 9.29 14.49
CA GLU A 177 4.28 10.26 13.62
C GLU A 177 4.11 9.92 12.13
N ALA A 178 4.35 8.66 11.75
CA ALA A 178 4.15 8.22 10.37
C ALA A 178 2.67 8.34 9.93
N TYR A 179 1.73 7.91 10.77
CA TYR A 179 0.29 7.99 10.49
C TYR A 179 -0.16 9.43 10.27
N GLN A 180 0.25 10.37 11.13
CA GLN A 180 -0.12 11.79 11.02
C GLN A 180 0.45 12.43 9.75
N ILE A 181 1.70 12.10 9.37
CA ILE A 181 2.31 12.56 8.12
C ILE A 181 1.53 12.03 6.92
N LEU A 182 1.23 10.73 6.88
CA LEU A 182 0.49 10.12 5.78
C LEU A 182 -0.92 10.70 5.65
N GLN A 183 -1.64 10.84 6.77
CA GLN A 183 -2.98 11.43 6.79
C GLN A 183 -2.97 12.89 6.30
N ALA A 184 -2.00 13.69 6.74
CA ALA A 184 -1.85 15.07 6.27
C ALA A 184 -1.56 15.13 4.76
N ALA A 185 -0.64 14.29 4.28
CA ALA A 185 -0.29 14.22 2.85
C ALA A 185 -1.47 13.75 1.99
N LEU A 186 -2.22 12.74 2.44
CA LEU A 186 -3.42 12.24 1.76
C LEU A 186 -4.52 13.30 1.72
N LYS A 187 -4.75 14.02 2.83
CA LYS A 187 -5.71 15.12 2.90
C LYS A 187 -5.36 16.26 1.94
N GLN A 188 -4.08 16.57 1.76
CA GLN A 188 -3.61 17.59 0.82
C GLN A 188 -3.54 17.09 -0.64
N GLY A 189 -3.59 15.77 -0.83
CA GLY A 189 -3.44 15.09 -2.11
C GLY A 189 -1.97 14.90 -2.52
N LEU A 190 -1.58 13.64 -2.74
CA LEU A 190 -0.22 13.29 -3.15
C LEU A 190 0.18 13.99 -4.47
N PRO A 191 1.42 14.48 -4.60
CA PRO A 191 1.92 15.09 -5.84
C PRO A 191 2.16 14.03 -6.93
N ALA A 192 2.31 14.44 -8.19
CA ALA A 192 2.72 13.52 -9.26
C ALA A 192 4.13 12.98 -8.98
N LEU A 193 4.50 11.83 -9.57
CA LEU A 193 5.77 11.16 -9.21
C LEU A 193 7.02 11.98 -9.59
N ASN A 194 6.92 12.86 -10.59
CA ASN A 194 8.00 13.76 -10.96
C ASN A 194 8.17 14.97 -10.02
N GLN A 195 7.26 15.17 -9.07
CA GLN A 195 7.30 16.27 -8.10
C GLN A 195 7.84 15.78 -6.75
N ASN A 196 9.16 15.86 -6.58
CA ASN A 196 9.87 15.34 -5.41
C ASN A 196 10.17 16.37 -4.31
N ASN A 197 9.81 17.64 -4.48
CA ASN A 197 10.18 18.73 -3.57
C ASN A 197 9.02 19.36 -2.79
N ARG A 198 7.79 18.83 -2.93
CA ARG A 198 6.63 19.34 -2.20
C ARG A 198 6.75 18.99 -0.72
N THR A 199 6.38 19.93 0.14
CA THR A 199 6.37 19.78 1.60
C THR A 199 4.94 19.91 2.14
N VAL A 200 4.72 19.36 3.34
CA VAL A 200 3.46 19.46 4.09
C VAL A 200 3.79 19.76 5.55
N ASP A 201 3.04 20.68 6.15
CA ASP A 201 3.13 20.95 7.58
C ASP A 201 2.25 19.96 8.35
N VAL A 202 2.82 19.34 9.38
CA VAL A 202 2.14 18.33 10.17
C VAL A 202 2.17 18.75 11.64
N THR A 203 1.02 18.70 12.30
CA THR A 203 0.90 18.99 13.72
C THR A 203 0.06 17.89 14.36
N TYR A 204 0.58 17.31 15.42
CA TYR A 204 -0.11 16.29 16.20
C TYR A 204 0.19 16.50 17.69
N SER A 205 -0.60 15.88 18.55
CA SER A 205 -0.46 16.02 20.01
C SER A 205 -0.78 14.72 20.73
N TYR A 206 -0.19 14.56 21.90
CA TYR A 206 -0.50 13.49 22.84
C TYR A 206 -0.37 14.01 24.26
N THR A 207 -1.06 13.37 25.21
CA THR A 207 -1.09 13.77 26.62
C THR A 207 -0.68 12.62 27.52
N CYS A 208 0.01 12.92 28.62
CA CYS A 208 0.39 11.95 29.63
C CYS A 208 -0.24 12.31 30.98
N SER A 209 -0.82 11.32 31.64
CA SER A 209 -1.42 11.44 32.97
C SER A 209 -1.16 10.16 33.78
N GLY A 210 -1.43 10.23 35.09
CA GLY A 210 -1.21 9.15 36.04
C GLY A 210 0.17 9.19 36.71
N GLU A 211 0.20 8.79 37.97
CA GLU A 211 1.43 8.78 38.78
C GLU A 211 2.50 7.88 38.13
N GLY A 212 3.73 8.39 38.06
CA GLY A 212 4.86 7.67 37.48
C GLY A 212 4.90 7.63 35.95
N ASN A 213 4.05 8.36 35.23
CA ASN A 213 4.07 8.40 33.77
C ASN A 213 5.21 9.30 33.24
N THR A 214 6.22 8.68 32.62
CA THR A 214 7.42 9.38 32.09
C THR A 214 7.37 9.63 30.58
N ASN A 215 6.26 9.27 29.91
CA ASN A 215 6.17 9.34 28.45
C ASN A 215 6.19 10.78 27.88
N CYS A 216 5.95 11.79 28.73
CA CYS A 216 6.00 13.20 28.37
C CYS A 216 7.14 13.94 29.09
N ASP A 217 8.15 13.23 29.58
CA ASP A 217 9.26 13.82 30.33
C ASP A 217 9.98 14.90 29.52
N LEU A 218 9.95 16.12 30.05
CA LEU A 218 10.53 17.31 29.42
C LEU A 218 12.05 17.21 29.28
N LYS A 219 12.72 16.52 30.21
CA LYS A 219 14.17 16.29 30.16
C LYS A 219 14.57 15.46 28.94
N ALA A 220 13.74 14.51 28.51
CA ALA A 220 14.01 13.69 27.34
C ALA A 220 14.03 14.51 26.04
N ILE A 221 13.40 15.69 26.04
CA ILE A 221 13.37 16.64 24.92
C ILE A 221 14.19 17.91 25.21
N GLY A 222 15.08 17.88 26.20
CA GLY A 222 15.99 19.00 26.53
C GLY A 222 15.31 20.22 27.17
N LEU A 223 14.07 20.08 27.64
CA LEU A 223 13.34 21.13 28.35
C LEU A 223 13.48 20.95 29.87
N ASN A 224 14.09 21.93 30.53
CA ASN A 224 14.31 21.91 31.98
C ASN A 224 13.21 22.61 32.80
N ASN A 225 12.25 23.27 32.14
CA ASN A 225 11.18 23.99 32.83
C ASN A 225 10.01 23.04 33.17
N PRO A 226 9.71 22.78 34.46
CA PRO A 226 8.65 21.86 34.86
C PRO A 226 7.24 22.32 34.47
N LYS A 227 7.04 23.60 34.12
CA LYS A 227 5.74 24.15 33.68
C LYS A 227 5.49 24.02 32.17
N GLY A 228 6.44 23.45 31.43
CA GLY A 228 6.40 23.34 29.97
C GLY A 228 7.31 24.35 29.26
N GLY A 229 7.28 24.32 27.94
CA GLY A 229 8.17 25.10 27.08
C GLY A 229 8.09 24.66 25.62
N SER A 230 8.93 25.26 24.78
CA SER A 230 9.07 24.86 23.39
C SER A 230 10.55 24.69 23.04
N THR A 231 10.85 23.68 22.25
CA THR A 231 12.17 23.47 21.65
C THR A 231 12.03 23.20 20.17
N THR A 232 13.07 23.51 19.41
CA THR A 232 13.14 23.25 17.98
C THR A 232 14.32 22.33 17.73
N THR A 233 14.07 21.21 17.07
CA THR A 233 15.08 20.24 16.68
C THR A 233 15.08 20.07 15.16
N ILE A 234 16.17 19.52 14.64
CA ILE A 234 16.25 19.14 13.22
C ILE A 234 16.24 17.62 13.17
N GLN A 235 15.25 17.07 12.48
CA GLN A 235 15.11 15.65 12.20
C GLN A 235 15.46 15.38 10.75
N THR A 236 16.06 14.22 10.46
CA THR A 236 16.26 13.76 9.08
C THR A 236 15.15 12.79 8.73
N ILE A 237 14.34 13.11 7.72
CA ILE A 237 13.28 12.25 7.18
C ILE A 237 13.60 12.02 5.70
N ASP A 238 13.79 10.76 5.31
CA ASP A 238 14.13 10.37 3.92
C ASP A 238 15.30 11.19 3.33
N GLY A 239 16.37 11.35 4.11
CA GLY A 239 17.56 12.13 3.71
C GLY A 239 17.37 13.66 3.70
N LYS A 240 16.17 14.18 3.96
CA LYS A 240 15.89 15.63 4.02
C LYS A 240 15.88 16.12 5.46
N ARG A 241 16.37 17.34 5.67
CA ARG A 241 16.35 18.03 6.96
C ARG A 241 14.98 18.67 7.18
N VAL A 242 14.29 18.30 8.25
CA VAL A 242 12.98 18.81 8.65
C VAL A 242 13.11 19.49 10.00
N THR A 243 12.54 20.69 10.11
CA THR A 243 12.50 21.43 11.38
C THR A 243 11.28 20.96 12.17
N THR A 244 11.51 20.41 13.36
CA THR A 244 10.46 19.91 14.25
C THR A 244 10.37 20.82 15.47
N MET A 245 9.22 21.45 15.67
CA MET A 245 8.92 22.22 16.88
C MET A 245 8.14 21.35 17.86
N ILE A 246 8.67 21.18 19.07
CA ILE A 246 8.03 20.44 20.14
C ILE A 246 7.60 21.44 21.20
N ARG A 247 6.29 21.45 21.53
CA ARG A 247 5.72 22.27 22.59
C ARG A 247 5.11 21.39 23.65
N SER A 248 5.39 21.70 24.92
CA SER A 248 4.79 21.02 26.06
C SER A 248 4.19 22.01 27.04
N THR A 249 3.10 21.61 27.69
CA THR A 249 2.36 22.41 28.66
C THR A 249 1.76 21.47 29.70
N VAL A 250 1.85 21.84 30.98
CA VAL A 250 1.23 21.11 32.08
C VAL A 250 -0.11 21.76 32.39
N VAL A 251 -1.17 20.96 32.46
CA VAL A 251 -2.53 21.42 32.80
C VAL A 251 -2.91 20.81 34.15
N ASP A 252 -3.20 21.68 35.12
CA ASP A 252 -3.57 21.27 36.47
C ASP A 252 -4.98 20.64 36.53
N SER A 253 -5.20 19.72 37.47
CA SER A 253 -6.50 19.07 37.69
C SER A 253 -7.63 20.06 38.03
N HIS A 254 -7.31 21.18 38.69
CA HIS A 254 -8.25 22.24 39.05
C HIS A 254 -8.25 23.41 38.04
N ALA A 255 -7.54 23.28 36.92
CA ALA A 255 -7.53 24.32 35.89
C ALA A 255 -8.92 24.50 35.27
N SER A 256 -9.33 25.75 35.07
CA SER A 256 -10.60 26.09 34.42
C SER A 256 -10.70 25.44 33.03
N GLY A 257 -11.79 24.71 32.78
CA GLY A 257 -12.04 24.01 31.52
C GLY A 257 -11.41 22.62 31.41
N ASN A 258 -10.71 22.15 32.43
CA ASN A 258 -10.24 20.77 32.47
C ASN A 258 -11.39 19.81 32.83
N THR A 259 -11.75 18.91 31.92
CA THR A 259 -12.83 17.91 32.09
C THR A 259 -12.30 16.49 32.26
N SER A 260 -11.03 16.32 32.62
CA SER A 260 -10.37 15.00 32.72
C SER A 260 -10.44 14.35 34.12
N GLY A 261 -11.14 15.00 35.06
CA GLY A 261 -11.37 14.52 36.43
C GLY A 261 -12.42 13.43 36.54
#